data_AF-A0A4P2VPH4-F1
#
_entry.id   AF-A0A4P2VPH4-F1
#
_cell.length_a   1.000
_cell.length_b   1.000
_cell.length_c   1.000
_cell.angle_alpha   90.00
_cell.angle_beta   90.00
_cell.angle_gamma   90.00
#
_symmetry.space_group_name_H-M   'P 1'
#
loop_
_entity.id
_entity.type
_entity.pdbx_description
1 polymer ?
#
loop_
_entity_poly.entity_id
_entity_poly.type
_entity_poly.pdbx_seq_one_letter_code
_entity_poly.pdbx_strand_id
1 'polypeptide(L)'
;MRRNSVPRSRGCYVRKRTVEEFLSLGRAGWSRAHGYGMRWAAEGLFSALKRIFGEHVMVRKFANAAKELLLKAAICNSFLMAMYR
;
A
#
# COMPACT_ATOMS: atom_id res chain seq x y z
N MET A 1 -0.14 -9.05 11.95
CA MET A 1 -0.15 -9.79 13.24
C MET A 1 0.66 -11.08 13.17
N ARG A 2 1.21 -11.53 14.31
CA ARG A 2 1.85 -12.85 14.47
C ARG A 2 0.86 -13.86 15.03
N ARG A 3 1.04 -15.16 14.75
CA ARG A 3 0.16 -16.24 15.23
C ARG A 3 0.05 -16.26 16.76
N ASN A 4 1.14 -15.98 17.47
CA ASN A 4 1.19 -16.01 18.94
C ASN A 4 0.91 -14.62 19.56
N SER A 5 0.12 -13.78 18.90
CA SER A 5 -0.23 -12.46 19.44
C SER A 5 -1.20 -12.63 20.60
N VAL A 6 -0.94 -11.96 21.73
CA VAL A 6 -1.79 -12.06 22.94
C VAL A 6 -2.76 -10.86 22.98
N PRO A 7 -4.08 -11.06 23.16
CA PRO A 7 -5.09 -9.99 23.16
C PRO A 7 -5.14 -9.27 24.53
N ARG A 8 -3.98 -8.78 25.00
CA ARG A 8 -3.92 -7.95 26.20
C ARG A 8 -4.01 -6.48 25.79
N SER A 9 -4.90 -5.73 26.43
CA SER A 9 -5.06 -4.29 26.15
C SER A 9 -3.81 -3.50 26.52
N ARG A 10 -3.25 -3.69 27.73
CA ARG A 10 -2.09 -2.91 28.24
C ARG A 10 -2.20 -1.40 27.91
N GLY A 11 -3.40 -0.83 28.03
CA GLY A 11 -3.68 0.58 27.72
C GLY A 11 -4.10 0.90 26.29
N CYS A 12 -4.05 -0.06 25.35
CA CYS A 12 -4.53 0.10 23.98
C CYS A 12 -5.65 -0.88 23.67
N TYR A 13 -6.90 -0.41 23.76
CA TYR A 13 -8.09 -1.22 23.47
C TYR A 13 -8.19 -1.62 21.98
N VAL A 14 -7.84 -0.71 21.08
CA VAL A 14 -7.87 -0.95 19.62
C VAL A 14 -6.96 -2.12 19.25
N ARG A 15 -5.73 -2.14 19.75
CA ARG A 15 -4.80 -3.25 19.52
C ARG A 15 -5.37 -4.58 20.02
N LYS A 16 -6.01 -4.60 21.20
CA LYS A 16 -6.65 -5.82 21.74
C LYS A 16 -7.68 -6.33 20.74
N ARG A 17 -8.61 -5.49 20.27
CA ARG A 17 -9.63 -5.87 19.29
C ARG A 17 -9.04 -6.41 18.00
N THR A 18 -8.04 -5.75 17.43
CA THR A 18 -7.39 -6.23 16.20
C THR A 18 -6.71 -7.59 16.40
N VAL A 19 -6.16 -7.86 17.59
CA VAL A 19 -5.58 -9.18 17.90
C VAL A 19 -6.67 -10.24 18.06
N GLU A 20 -7.78 -9.92 18.74
CA GLU A 20 -8.94 -10.83 18.85
C GLU A 20 -9.49 -11.19 17.47
N GLU A 21 -9.70 -10.19 16.62
CA GLU A 21 -10.14 -10.36 15.22
C GLU A 21 -9.15 -11.19 14.38
N PHE A 22 -7.84 -10.94 14.54
CA PHE A 22 -6.82 -11.73 13.84
C PHE A 22 -6.79 -13.19 14.28
N LEU A 23 -6.98 -13.45 15.59
CA LEU A 23 -7.04 -14.80 16.13
C LEU A 23 -8.31 -15.54 15.69
N SER A 24 -9.44 -14.84 15.58
CA SER A 24 -10.72 -15.44 15.13
C SER A 24 -10.75 -15.74 13.62
N LEU A 25 -10.25 -14.82 12.79
CA LEU A 25 -10.25 -14.97 11.33
C LEU A 25 -9.06 -15.79 10.80
N GLY A 26 -8.03 -15.97 11.62
CA GLY A 26 -6.75 -16.51 11.20
C GLY A 26 -5.99 -15.60 10.23
N ARG A 27 -4.73 -15.96 9.92
CA ARG A 27 -3.83 -15.10 9.14
C ARG A 27 -4.38 -14.75 7.75
N ALA A 28 -4.87 -15.75 7.02
CA ALA A 28 -5.32 -15.57 5.64
C ALA A 28 -6.62 -14.76 5.58
N GLY A 29 -7.60 -15.07 6.44
CA GLY A 29 -8.87 -14.35 6.54
C GLY A 29 -8.66 -12.89 6.93
N TRP A 30 -7.87 -12.64 7.98
CA TRP A 30 -7.55 -11.27 8.40
C TRP A 30 -6.79 -10.49 7.34
N SER A 31 -5.81 -11.12 6.66
CA SER A 31 -5.07 -10.47 5.58
C SER A 31 -5.95 -10.10 4.38
N ARG A 32 -7.00 -10.89 4.09
CA ARG A 32 -7.96 -10.59 3.03
C ARG A 32 -8.91 -9.46 3.44
N ALA A 33 -9.45 -9.52 4.66
CA ALA A 33 -10.35 -8.50 5.20
C ALA A 33 -9.70 -7.11 5.27
N HIS A 34 -8.42 -7.05 5.66
CA HIS A 34 -7.67 -5.79 5.81
C HIS A 34 -6.80 -5.44 4.59
N GLY A 35 -6.82 -6.25 3.53
CA GLY A 35 -6.02 -6.01 2.33
C GLY A 35 -4.49 -5.93 2.59
N TYR A 36 -3.99 -6.58 3.65
CA TYR A 36 -2.59 -6.46 4.09
C TYR A 36 -1.56 -6.82 3.00
N GLY A 37 -1.94 -7.66 2.03
CA GLY A 37 -1.10 -8.03 0.87
C GLY A 37 -0.97 -6.92 -0.19
N MET A 38 -1.89 -5.94 -0.22
CA MET A 38 -1.94 -4.90 -1.25
C MET A 38 -0.84 -3.84 -1.10
N ARG A 39 -0.21 -3.72 0.07
CA ARG A 39 0.89 -2.77 0.32
C ARG A 39 2.06 -3.01 -0.63
N TRP A 40 2.41 -4.28 -0.88
CA TRP A 40 3.49 -4.64 -1.78
C TRP A 40 3.20 -4.25 -3.23
N ALA A 41 1.93 -4.29 -3.66
CA ALA A 41 1.54 -3.84 -4.98
C ALA A 41 1.76 -2.32 -5.14
N ALA A 42 1.40 -1.53 -4.13
CA ALA A 42 1.64 -0.09 -4.13
C ALA A 42 3.15 0.25 -4.12
N GLU A 43 3.94 -0.43 -3.29
CA GLU A 43 5.40 -0.27 -3.24
C GLU A 43 6.06 -0.65 -4.57
N GLY A 44 5.59 -1.73 -5.20
CA GLY A 44 6.02 -2.13 -6.53
C GLY A 44 5.73 -1.06 -7.59
N LEU A 45 4.53 -0.47 -7.58
CA LEU A 45 4.17 0.62 -8.48
C LEU A 45 5.07 1.85 -8.27
N PHE A 46 5.32 2.26 -7.03
CA PHE A 46 6.23 3.38 -6.74
C PHE A 46 7.66 3.08 -7.19
N SER A 47 8.14 1.85 -6.99
CA SER A 47 9.45 1.43 -7.49
C SER A 47 9.52 1.46 -9.02
N ALA A 48 8.46 1.04 -9.72
CA ALA A 48 8.40 1.07 -11.18
C ALA A 48 8.39 2.52 -11.70
N LEU A 49 7.55 3.38 -11.11
CA LEU A 49 7.48 4.81 -11.43
C LEU A 49 8.86 5.48 -11.36
N LYS A 50 9.59 5.26 -10.26
CA LYS A 50 10.93 5.81 -10.06
C LYS A 50 11.96 5.28 -11.06
N ARG A 51 11.87 4.02 -11.47
CA ARG A 51 12.77 3.43 -12.47
C ARG A 51 12.50 3.97 -13.88
N ILE A 52 11.23 4.19 -14.22
CA ILE A 52 10.83 4.67 -15.56
C ILE A 52 11.11 6.16 -15.73
N PHE A 53 10.76 6.98 -14.74
CA PHE A 53 10.80 8.44 -14.86
C PHE A 53 11.88 9.12 -14.01
N GLY A 54 12.65 8.37 -13.24
CA GLY A 54 13.59 8.89 -12.25
C GLY A 54 12.91 9.27 -10.93
N GLU A 55 13.73 9.53 -9.90
CA GLU A 55 13.25 9.93 -8.56
C GLU A 55 12.97 11.43 -8.43
N HIS A 56 13.20 12.21 -9.48
CA HIS A 56 13.08 13.66 -9.45
C HIS A 56 11.88 14.17 -10.25
N VAL A 57 11.45 15.36 -9.87
CA VAL A 57 10.45 16.18 -10.56
C VAL A 57 11.19 17.38 -11.13
N MET A 58 10.96 17.69 -12.41
CA MET A 58 11.70 18.78 -13.07
C MET A 58 11.17 20.15 -12.68
N VAL A 59 9.89 20.24 -12.33
CA VAL A 59 9.25 21.53 -12.07
C VAL A 59 9.43 22.00 -10.63
N ARG A 60 9.77 23.30 -10.48
CA ARG A 60 10.02 23.95 -9.17
C ARG A 60 8.76 24.38 -8.42
N LYS A 61 7.64 24.59 -9.11
CA LYS A 61 6.36 24.99 -8.49
C LYS A 61 5.58 23.75 -8.06
N PHE A 62 5.17 23.65 -6.79
CA PHE A 62 4.45 22.50 -6.24
C PHE A 62 3.19 22.11 -7.03
N ALA A 63 2.37 23.09 -7.41
CA ALA A 63 1.15 22.84 -8.19
C ALA A 63 1.44 22.13 -9.53
N ASN A 64 2.57 22.44 -10.15
CA ASN A 64 2.99 21.82 -11.41
C ASN A 64 3.72 20.49 -11.16
N ALA A 65 4.46 20.37 -10.05
CA ALA A 65 5.03 19.09 -9.61
C ALA A 65 3.94 18.03 -9.40
N ALA A 66 2.82 18.42 -8.78
CA ALA A 66 1.66 17.55 -8.63
C ALA A 66 1.09 17.10 -9.99
N LYS A 67 0.98 18.02 -10.96
CA LYS A 67 0.54 17.70 -12.33
C LYS A 67 1.50 16.76 -13.05
N GLU A 68 2.81 16.99 -12.92
CA GLU A 68 3.84 16.11 -13.49
C GLU A 68 3.74 14.70 -12.89
N LEU A 69 3.58 14.59 -11.57
CA LEU A 69 3.45 13.31 -10.90
C LEU A 69 2.16 12.56 -11.28
N LEU A 70 1.04 13.29 -11.41
CA LEU A 70 -0.22 12.73 -11.89
C LEU A 70 -0.09 12.17 -13.31
N LEU A 71 0.61 12.89 -14.20
CA LEU A 71 0.89 12.42 -15.55
C LEU A 71 1.75 11.15 -15.55
N LYS A 72 2.84 11.14 -14.78
CA LYS A 72 3.71 9.95 -14.62
C LYS A 72 2.91 8.74 -14.12
N ALA A 73 2.04 8.94 -13.13
CA ALA A 73 1.16 7.90 -12.60
C ALA A 73 0.15 7.38 -13.63
N ALA A 74 -0.48 8.27 -14.40
CA ALA A 74 -1.42 7.90 -15.46
C ALA A 74 -0.75 7.05 -16.54
N ILE A 75 0.46 7.41 -16.94
CA ILE A 75 1.25 6.63 -17.90
C ILE A 75 1.58 5.24 -17.32
N CYS A 76 2.07 5.15 -16.08
CA CYS A 76 2.31 3.85 -15.44
C CYS A 76 1.05 2.97 -15.38
N ASN A 77 -0.12 3.55 -15.08
CA ASN A 77 -1.38 2.82 -15.09
C ASN A 77 -1.75 2.32 -16.49
N SER A 78 -1.51 3.10 -17.55
CA SER A 78 -1.76 2.65 -18.92
C SER A 78 -0.91 1.43 -19.29
N PHE A 79 0.36 1.39 -18.88
CA PHE A 79 1.23 0.22 -19.06
C PHE A 79 0.73 -0.99 -18.29
N LEU A 80 0.34 -0.82 -17.02
CA LEU A 80 -0.25 -1.90 -16.24
C LEU A 80 -1.51 -2.45 -16.94
N MET A 81 -2.43 -1.59 -17.35
CA MET A 81 -3.65 -2.00 -18.05
C MET A 81 -3.37 -2.72 -19.37
N ALA A 82 -2.34 -2.32 -20.11
CA ALA A 82 -1.92 -2.99 -21.33
C ALA A 82 -1.33 -4.38 -21.09
N MET A 83 -0.69 -4.62 -19.95
CA MET A 83 -0.11 -5.93 -19.59
C MET A 83 -1.14 -6.95 -19.10
N TYR A 84 -2.29 -6.50 -18.59
CA TYR A 84 -3.38 -7.37 -18.12
C TYR A 84 -4.46 -7.65 -19.20
N ARG A 85 -4.20 -7.25 -20.44
CA ARG A 85 -5.04 -7.53 -21.61
C ARG A 85 -4.53 -8.75 -22.35
#